data_AF-A0A193QJV7-F1
#
_entry.id   AF-A0A193QJV7-F1
#
_cell.length_a   1.000
_cell.length_b   1.000
_cell.length_c   1.000
_cell.angle_alpha   90.00
_cell.angle_beta   90.00
_cell.angle_gamma   90.00
#
_symmetry.space_group_name_H-M   'P 1'
#
loop_
_entity.id
_entity.type
_entity.pdbx_description
1 polymer ?
#
loop_
_entity_poly.entity_id
_entity_poly.type
_entity_poly.pdbx_seq_one_letter_code
_entity_poly.pdbx_strand_id
1 'polypeptide(L)' 'MGLQLIPEEDEEKFDFDLLDPTKLIPEALVPVEIVGKLTLNRNPDNFFAETE' A
#
# COMPACT_ATOMS: atom_id res chain seq x y z
N MET A 1 -3.39 -6.07 -5.44
CA MET A 1 -2.32 -5.72 -4.50
C MET A 1 -1.17 -5.18 -5.30
N GLY A 2 -0.63 -4.03 -4.89
CA GLY A 2 0.55 -3.45 -5.51
C GLY A 2 1.49 -2.87 -4.47
N LEU A 3 2.76 -2.72 -4.84
CA LEU A 3 3.82 -2.20 -3.99
C LEU A 3 4.52 -1.05 -4.70
N GLN A 4 4.92 -0.03 -3.95
CA GLN A 4 5.90 0.96 -4.39
C GLN A 4 7.25 0.55 -3.78
N LEU A 5 8.24 0.31 -4.64
CA LEU A 5 9.57 -0.16 -4.23
C LEU A 5 10.55 1.01 -4.32
N ILE A 6 11.17 1.36 -3.18
CA ILE A 6 12.19 2.39 -3.09
C ILE A 6 13.45 1.73 -2.49
N PRO A 7 14.61 1.77 -3.19
CA PRO A 7 15.88 1.35 -2.61
C PRO A 7 16.26 2.18 -1.38
N GLU A 8 16.91 1.58 -0.39
CA GLU A 8 17.35 2.28 0.84
C GLU A 8 18.28 3.48 0.53
N GLU A 9 19.12 3.35 -0.49
CA GLU A 9 20.00 4.43 -0.96
C GLU A 9 19.28 5.66 -1.55
N ASP A 10 17.98 5.57 -1.82
CA ASP A 10 17.16 6.63 -2.40
C ASP A 10 16.29 7.37 -1.37
N GLU A 11 16.41 7.04 -0.09
CA GLU A 11 15.57 7.59 0.99
C GLU A 11 15.61 9.12 1.06
N GLU A 12 16.78 9.74 0.86
CA GLU A 12 16.96 11.19 0.95
C GLU A 12 16.70 11.95 -0.37
N LYS A 13 16.28 11.26 -1.45
CA LYS A 13 16.12 11.88 -2.77
C LYS A 13 14.77 12.57 -2.98
N PHE A 14 13.86 12.47 -2.01
CA PHE A 14 12.52 13.02 -2.09
C PHE A 14 12.43 14.36 -1.33
N ASP A 15 11.55 15.25 -1.79
CA ASP A 15 11.28 16.54 -1.13
C ASP A 15 10.53 16.40 0.21
N PHE A 16 10.32 15.16 0.67
CA PHE A 16 9.58 14.78 1.86
C PHE A 16 10.20 13.54 2.50
N ASP A 17 9.96 13.37 3.80
CA ASP A 17 10.42 12.20 4.55
C ASP A 17 9.55 10.98 4.20
N LEU A 18 10.19 9.88 3.77
CA LEU A 18 9.51 8.62 3.46
C LEU A 18 8.90 7.96 4.70
N LEU A 19 9.40 8.26 5.89
CA LEU A 19 8.92 7.73 7.16
C LEU A 19 7.81 8.59 7.79
N ASP A 20 7.46 9.73 7.20
CA ASP A 20 6.34 10.58 7.64
C ASP A 20 5.00 10.03 7.11
N PRO A 21 4.13 9.47 7.96
CA PRO A 21 2.85 8.89 7.53
C PRO A 21 1.82 9.93 7.06
N THR A 22 2.12 11.24 7.20
CA THR A 22 1.27 12.32 6.66
C THR A 22 1.54 12.61 5.19
N LYS A 23 2.57 11.99 4.59
CA LYS A 23 2.98 12.17 3.19
C LYS A 23 2.61 10.94 2.37
N LEU A 24 2.29 11.18 1.10
CA LEU A 24 2.03 10.14 0.11
C LEU A 24 3.15 10.18 -0.93
N ILE A 25 3.61 9.01 -1.37
CA ILE A 25 4.58 8.88 -2.47
C ILE A 25 3.82 9.00 -3.80
N PRO A 26 4.05 10.07 -4.60
CA PRO A 26 3.35 10.24 -5.87
C PRO A 26 3.66 9.09 -6.85
N GLU A 27 2.63 8.49 -7.44
CA GLU A 27 2.77 7.37 -8.39
C GLU A 27 3.54 7.74 -9.66
N ALA A 28 3.58 9.03 -10.01
CA ALA A 28 4.39 9.54 -11.12
C ALA A 28 5.91 9.50 -10.84
N LEU A 29 6.31 9.48 -9.57
CA LEU A 29 7.71 9.35 -9.15
C LEU A 29 8.08 7.87 -8.96
N VAL A 30 7.24 7.13 -8.22
CA VAL A 30 7.43 5.70 -7.97
C VAL A 30 6.18 4.95 -8.42
N PRO A 31 6.23 4.24 -9.56
CA PRO A 31 5.07 3.52 -10.06
C PRO A 31 4.70 2.37 -9.12
N VAL A 32 3.40 2.09 -9.01
CA VAL A 32 2.90 0.94 -8.26
C VAL A 32 3.05 -0.33 -9.09
N GLU A 33 3.82 -1.28 -8.58
CA GLU A 33 3.97 -2.60 -9.19
C GLU A 33 2.88 -3.55 -8.71
N ILE A 34 2.10 -4.12 -9.64
CA ILE A 34 1.04 -5.08 -9.28
C ILE A 34 1.66 -6.45 -8.99
N VAL A 35 1.59 -6.89 -7.73
CA VAL A 35 2.17 -8.16 -7.26
C VAL A 35 1.16 -9.26 -6.98
N GLY A 36 -0.14 -8.94 -7.00
CA GLY A 36 -1.15 -9.97 -6.73
C GLY A 36 -2.58 -9.49 -6.86
N LYS A 37 -3.50 -10.45 -6.74
CA LYS A 37 -4.95 -10.24 -6.87
C LYS A 37 -5.67 -10.79 -5.66
N LEU A 38 -6.36 -9.91 -4.93
CA LEU A 38 -7.30 -10.30 -3.88
C LEU A 38 -8.66 -10.59 -4.52
N THR A 39 -9.28 -11.71 -4.15
CA THR A 39 -10.65 -12.04 -4.57
C THR A 39 -11.47 -12.37 -3.34
N LEU A 40 -12.50 -11.57 -3.07
CA LEU A 40 -13.49 -11.85 -2.03
C LEU A 40 -14.62 -12.66 -2.68
N ASN A 41 -14.83 -13.88 -2.23
CA ASN A 41 -15.73 -14.84 -2.87
C ASN A 41 -16.87 -15.33 -1.98
N ARG A 42 -16.97 -14.86 -0.73
CA ARG A 42 -18.05 -15.19 0.19
C ARG A 42 -18.24 -14.11 1.26
N ASN A 43 -19.49 -13.91 1.67
CA ASN A 43 -19.86 -13.08 2.82
C ASN A 43 -19.85 -13.90 4.11
N PRO A 44 -19.70 -13.27 5.29
CA PRO A 44 -19.81 -13.93 6.59
C PRO A 44 -21.24 -14.45 6.84
N ASP A 45 -21.38 -15.54 7.60
CA ASP A 45 -22.66 -16.16 7.92
C ASP A 45 -23.33 -15.50 9.14
N ASN A 46 -22.53 -14.98 10.08
CA ASN A 46 -22.98 -14.19 11.22
C ASN A 46 -22.11 -12.95 11.41
N PHE A 47 -22.66 -11.78 11.10
CA PHE A 47 -21.94 -10.49 11.15
C PHE A 47 -21.37 -10.16 12.54
N PHE A 48 -22.13 -10.42 13.60
CA PHE A 48 -21.71 -10.10 14.97
C PHE A 48 -20.55 -10.99 15.45
N ALA A 49 -20.44 -12.22 14.95
CA ALA A 49 -19.39 -13.15 15.34
C ALA A 49 -18.14 -13.07 14.44
N GLU A 50 -18.27 -12.54 13.22
CA GLU A 50 -17.21 -12.59 12.20
C GLU A 50 -16.66 -11.21 11.80
N THR A 51 -17.44 -10.13 11.93
CA THR A 51 -17.04 -8.77 11.50
C THR A 51 -16.95 -7.79 12.67
N GLU A 52 -17.81 -7.92 13.69
CA GLU A 52 -17.95 -6.98 14.81
C GLU A 52 -17.07 -7.32 16.02
#